data_AF-A0A395JML9-F1
#
_entry.id   AF-A0A395JML9-F1
#
_cell.length_a   1.000
_cell.length_b   1.000
_cell.length_c   1.000
_cell.angle_alpha   90.00
_cell.angle_beta   90.00
_cell.angle_gamma   90.00
#
_symmetry.space_group_name_H-M   'P 1'
#
loop_
_entity.id
_entity.type
_entity.pdbx_description
1 polymer ?
#
loop_
_entity_poly.entity_id
_entity_poly.type
_entity_poly.pdbx_seq_one_letter_code
_entity_poly.pdbx_strand_id
1 'polypeptide(L)'
;MRKKTNMFEECTSIGKELVTSFHAQFAQNQNHHQSLFLQVLTVLLTVLIGFGYLYVRVGINEEQAGIRVTPETIYGFLALAAALLSLSIALISNMALGFRRDQLVACNIRVKAGVMLSEKGEDENYFIGRFNPIKNTKFWNWMPEFHFIFFWALIVIKALLFFGLILNSEFGVELSCSFDAIVASTVVVVCISFIVDFIVFRHYQCKWKKYAAAAPERLR
;
A
#
# COMPACT_ATOMS: atom_id res chain seq x y z
N MET A 1 -28.18 -40.68 26.13
CA MET A 1 -26.99 -40.68 25.25
C MET A 1 -27.24 -40.09 23.86
N ARG A 2 -28.37 -40.36 23.17
CA ARG A 2 -28.70 -39.79 21.82
C ARG A 2 -28.62 -38.26 21.66
N LYS A 3 -28.94 -37.48 22.70
CA LYS A 3 -28.95 -36.00 22.63
C LYS A 3 -27.56 -35.37 22.48
N LYS A 4 -26.50 -36.01 23.00
CA LYS A 4 -25.12 -35.52 22.89
C LYS A 4 -24.53 -35.74 21.50
N THR A 5 -24.96 -36.79 20.81
CA THR A 5 -24.49 -37.14 19.46
C THR A 5 -25.00 -36.14 18.41
N ASN A 6 -26.29 -35.78 18.47
CA ASN A 6 -26.87 -34.78 17.56
C ASN A 6 -26.24 -33.39 17.73
N MET A 7 -25.96 -32.98 18.97
CA MET A 7 -25.34 -31.68 19.26
C MET A 7 -23.89 -31.62 18.74
N PHE A 8 -23.18 -32.75 18.74
CA PHE A 8 -21.82 -32.84 18.22
C PHE A 8 -21.82 -32.77 16.68
N GLU A 9 -22.71 -33.49 16.01
CA GLU A 9 -22.86 -33.43 14.54
C GLU A 9 -23.27 -32.02 14.07
N GLU A 10 -24.16 -31.36 14.79
CA GLU A 10 -24.62 -29.99 14.50
C GLU A 10 -23.48 -28.96 14.67
N CYS A 11 -22.69 -29.05 15.75
CA CYS A 11 -21.48 -28.24 15.90
C CYS A 11 -20.44 -28.48 14.79
N THR A 12 -20.31 -29.73 14.31
CA THR A 12 -19.36 -30.08 13.25
C THR A 12 -19.81 -29.55 11.88
N SER A 13 -21.13 -29.57 11.64
CA SER A 13 -21.77 -28.98 10.46
C SER A 13 -21.59 -27.46 10.42
N ILE A 14 -21.91 -26.78 11.53
CA ILE A 14 -21.72 -25.32 11.67
C ILE A 14 -20.25 -24.95 11.50
N GLY A 15 -19.32 -25.75 12.04
CA GLY A 15 -17.88 -25.55 11.85
C GLY A 15 -17.45 -25.62 10.38
N LYS A 16 -17.99 -26.58 9.61
CA LYS A 16 -17.71 -26.69 8.16
C LYS A 16 -18.28 -25.53 7.36
N GLU A 17 -19.51 -25.11 7.62
CA GLU A 17 -20.11 -23.93 6.96
C GLU A 17 -19.33 -22.66 7.28
N LEU A 18 -18.92 -22.49 8.54
CA LEU A 18 -18.11 -21.35 8.98
C LEU A 18 -16.77 -21.33 8.23
N VAL A 19 -16.06 -22.45 8.15
CA VAL A 19 -14.77 -22.57 7.44
C VAL A 19 -14.93 -22.32 5.94
N THR A 20 -16.02 -22.82 5.33
CA THR A 20 -16.29 -22.67 3.90
C THR A 20 -16.62 -21.22 3.56
N SER A 21 -17.50 -20.57 4.34
CA SER A 21 -17.79 -19.14 4.25
C SER A 21 -16.53 -18.31 4.46
N PHE A 22 -15.65 -18.75 5.37
CA PHE A 22 -14.38 -18.09 5.61
C PHE A 22 -13.42 -18.18 4.43
N HIS A 23 -13.27 -19.36 3.81
CA HIS A 23 -12.45 -19.54 2.62
C HIS A 23 -12.98 -18.74 1.44
N ALA A 24 -14.30 -18.68 1.26
CA ALA A 24 -14.93 -17.85 0.24
C ALA A 24 -14.64 -16.35 0.47
N GLN A 25 -14.77 -15.85 1.70
CA GLN A 25 -14.44 -14.47 2.05
C GLN A 25 -12.95 -14.16 1.88
N PHE A 26 -12.06 -15.12 2.18
CA PHE A 26 -10.63 -14.94 2.01
C PHE A 26 -10.21 -14.93 0.53
N ALA A 27 -10.81 -15.80 -0.29
CA ALA A 27 -10.63 -15.81 -1.73
C ALA A 27 -11.16 -14.51 -2.38
N GLN A 28 -12.32 -14.02 -1.92
CA GLN A 28 -12.87 -12.73 -2.35
C GLN A 28 -11.94 -11.57 -1.98
N ASN A 29 -11.32 -11.60 -0.79
CA ASN A 29 -10.34 -10.61 -0.37
C ASN A 29 -9.04 -10.71 -1.19
N GLN A 30 -8.61 -11.90 -1.61
CA GLN A 30 -7.49 -12.07 -2.54
C GLN A 30 -7.78 -11.52 -3.94
N ASN A 31 -8.98 -11.72 -4.47
CA ASN A 31 -9.39 -11.08 -5.72
C ASN A 31 -9.42 -9.55 -5.60
N HIS A 32 -9.80 -9.02 -4.44
CA HIS A 32 -9.69 -7.59 -4.16
C HIS A 32 -8.23 -7.10 -4.20
N HIS A 33 -7.25 -7.90 -3.75
CA HIS A 33 -5.83 -7.57 -3.89
C HIS A 33 -5.32 -7.55 -5.34
N GLN A 34 -5.86 -8.39 -6.24
CA GLN A 34 -5.50 -8.33 -7.66
C GLN A 34 -6.01 -7.05 -8.33
N SER A 35 -7.21 -6.59 -7.98
CA SER A 35 -7.73 -5.30 -8.43
C SER A 35 -6.85 -4.13 -7.96
N LEU A 36 -6.32 -4.18 -6.73
CA LEU A 36 -5.36 -3.19 -6.21
C LEU A 36 -4.06 -3.16 -7.02
N PHE A 37 -3.53 -4.32 -7.41
CA PHE A 37 -2.31 -4.38 -8.21
C PHE A 37 -2.49 -3.62 -9.52
N LEU A 38 -3.63 -3.82 -10.18
CA LEU A 38 -3.97 -3.12 -11.42
C LEU A 38 -4.14 -1.60 -11.22
N GLN A 39 -4.74 -1.16 -10.11
CA GLN A 39 -4.88 0.26 -9.81
C GLN A 39 -3.53 0.95 -9.60
N VAL A 40 -2.65 0.38 -8.77
CA VAL A 40 -1.30 0.90 -8.52
C VAL A 40 -0.47 0.87 -9.80
N LEU A 41 -0.54 -0.22 -10.56
CA LEU A 41 0.16 -0.35 -11.84
C LEU A 41 -0.33 0.70 -12.86
N THR A 42 -1.62 0.97 -12.91
CA THR A 42 -2.19 1.99 -13.82
C THR A 42 -1.68 3.38 -13.48
N VAL A 43 -1.63 3.75 -12.20
CA VAL A 43 -1.06 5.05 -11.78
C VAL A 43 0.43 5.12 -12.12
N LEU A 44 1.19 4.06 -11.82
CA LEU A 44 2.62 3.98 -12.16
C LEU A 44 2.87 4.15 -13.65
N LEU A 45 2.16 3.40 -14.49
CA LEU A 45 2.30 3.48 -15.95
C LEU A 45 1.93 4.88 -16.45
N THR A 46 0.85 5.48 -15.94
CA THR A 46 0.42 6.82 -16.33
C THR A 46 1.48 7.86 -16.00
N VAL A 47 2.05 7.80 -14.80
CA VAL A 47 3.11 8.72 -14.37
C VAL A 47 4.38 8.53 -15.20
N LEU A 48 4.83 7.29 -15.40
CA LEU A 48 6.06 6.99 -16.13
C LEU A 48 5.95 7.34 -17.62
N ILE A 49 4.85 6.97 -18.28
CA ILE A 49 4.60 7.28 -19.69
C ILE A 49 4.46 8.79 -19.87
N GLY A 50 3.67 9.45 -19.01
CA GLY A 50 3.49 10.90 -19.06
C GLY A 50 4.79 11.66 -18.84
N PHE A 51 5.58 11.27 -17.84
CA PHE A 51 6.88 11.87 -17.57
C PHE A 51 7.85 11.64 -18.72
N GLY A 52 7.98 10.39 -19.20
CA GLY A 52 8.88 10.05 -20.30
C GLY A 52 8.52 10.78 -21.59
N TYR A 53 7.23 10.92 -21.90
CA TYR A 53 6.76 11.67 -23.06
C TYR A 53 7.14 13.15 -23.00
N LEU A 54 6.94 13.79 -21.85
CA LEU A 54 7.29 15.21 -21.67
C LEU A 54 8.81 15.40 -21.66
N TYR A 55 9.54 14.51 -21.00
CA TYR A 55 10.98 14.58 -20.85
C TYR A 55 11.71 14.53 -22.19
N VAL A 56 11.30 13.64 -23.11
CA VAL A 56 11.92 13.53 -24.44
C VAL A 56 11.60 14.71 -25.36
N ARG A 57 10.53 15.47 -25.07
CA ARG A 57 10.04 16.56 -25.93
C ARG A 57 10.40 17.96 -25.44
N VAL A 58 10.98 18.10 -24.25
CA VAL A 58 11.51 19.39 -23.82
C VAL A 58 12.64 19.82 -24.75
N GLY A 59 12.65 21.10 -25.11
CA GLY A 59 13.71 21.69 -25.95
C GLY A 59 13.56 21.39 -27.44
N ILE A 60 12.59 20.56 -27.86
CA ILE A 60 12.27 20.38 -29.28
C ILE A 60 11.41 21.56 -29.74
N ASN A 61 11.80 22.20 -30.85
CA ASN A 61 11.06 23.31 -31.44
C ASN A 61 9.63 22.89 -31.84
N GLU A 62 8.68 23.82 -31.69
CA GLU A 62 7.24 23.59 -31.87
C GLU A 62 6.89 23.06 -33.27
N GLU A 63 7.65 23.45 -34.30
CA GLU A 63 7.51 22.96 -35.68
C GLU A 63 7.75 21.44 -35.84
N GLN A 64 8.56 20.83 -34.96
CA GLN A 64 8.88 19.39 -35.01
C GLN A 64 8.04 18.58 -34.02
N ALA A 65 7.62 19.18 -32.91
CA ALA A 65 6.92 18.49 -31.84
C ALA A 65 5.38 18.60 -31.93
N GLY A 66 4.84 19.58 -32.66
CA GLY A 66 3.41 19.89 -32.74
C GLY A 66 2.81 20.48 -31.46
N ILE A 67 3.50 20.38 -30.32
CA ILE A 67 3.17 20.96 -29.03
C ILE A 67 4.46 21.47 -28.41
N ARG A 68 4.50 22.75 -28.02
CA ARG A 68 5.63 23.31 -27.28
C ARG A 68 5.62 22.81 -25.84
N VAL A 69 6.58 21.95 -25.48
CA VAL A 69 6.80 21.53 -24.09
C VAL A 69 7.86 22.43 -23.48
N THR A 70 7.45 23.25 -22.51
CA THR A 70 8.36 24.13 -21.78
C THR A 70 8.87 23.44 -20.51
N PRO A 71 10.02 23.86 -19.95
CA PRO A 71 10.49 23.37 -18.66
C PRO A 71 9.43 23.45 -17.55
N GLU A 72 8.66 24.54 -17.48
CA GLU A 72 7.60 24.72 -16.47
C GLU A 72 6.54 23.61 -16.55
N THR A 73 6.27 23.09 -17.75
CA THR A 73 5.34 21.98 -17.97
C THR A 73 5.84 20.71 -17.30
N ILE A 74 7.15 20.44 -17.34
CA ILE A 74 7.74 19.28 -16.66
C ILE A 74 7.71 19.46 -15.14
N TYR A 75 8.05 20.65 -14.62
CA TYR A 75 7.96 20.93 -13.18
C TYR A 75 6.51 20.79 -12.66
N GLY A 76 5.53 21.33 -13.39
CA GLY A 76 4.11 21.15 -13.07
C GLY A 76 3.67 19.69 -13.11
N PHE A 77 4.14 18.93 -14.11
CA PHE A 77 3.87 17.49 -14.18
C PHE A 77 4.53 16.73 -13.02
N LEU A 78 5.74 17.11 -12.59
CA LEU A 78 6.40 16.48 -11.45
C LEU A 78 5.60 16.69 -10.16
N ALA A 79 5.07 17.89 -9.93
CA ALA A 79 4.19 18.16 -8.79
C ALA A 79 2.92 17.29 -8.85
N LEU A 80 2.30 17.18 -10.02
CA LEU A 80 1.12 16.31 -10.23
C LEU A 80 1.46 14.82 -10.00
N ALA A 81 2.57 14.35 -10.55
CA ALA A 81 3.06 12.99 -10.37
C ALA A 81 3.30 12.70 -8.88
N ALA A 82 3.95 13.61 -8.15
CA ALA A 82 4.17 13.48 -6.72
C ALA A 82 2.86 13.36 -5.94
N ALA A 83 1.83 14.14 -6.31
CA ALA A 83 0.50 14.06 -5.70
C ALA A 83 -0.20 12.72 -6.00
N LEU A 84 -0.17 12.23 -7.25
CA LEU A 84 -0.76 10.95 -7.65
C LEU A 84 -0.08 9.76 -6.96
N LEU A 85 1.26 9.81 -6.84
CA LEU A 85 2.03 8.79 -6.12
C LEU A 85 1.73 8.83 -4.62
N SER A 86 1.60 10.01 -4.00
CA SER A 86 1.17 10.15 -2.61
C SER A 86 -0.24 9.60 -2.37
N LEU A 87 -1.17 9.84 -3.29
CA LEU A 87 -2.52 9.27 -3.21
C LEU A 87 -2.46 7.73 -3.26
N SER A 88 -1.62 7.17 -4.14
CA SER A 88 -1.42 5.72 -4.24
C SER A 88 -0.82 5.12 -2.97
N ILE A 89 0.13 5.83 -2.34
CA ILE A 89 0.71 5.46 -1.04
C ILE A 89 -0.37 5.43 0.05
N ALA A 90 -1.26 6.42 0.09
CA ALA A 90 -2.37 6.46 1.04
C ALA A 90 -3.36 5.32 0.82
N LEU A 91 -3.68 5.00 -0.44
CA LEU A 91 -4.54 3.86 -0.81
C LEU A 91 -3.94 2.53 -0.35
N ILE A 92 -2.66 2.27 -0.66
CA ILE A 92 -1.96 1.05 -0.23
C ILE A 92 -1.93 0.96 1.30
N SER A 93 -1.66 2.07 1.99
CA SER A 93 -1.62 2.10 3.46
C SER A 93 -2.98 1.78 4.08
N ASN A 94 -4.07 2.32 3.52
CA ASN A 94 -5.43 2.03 3.94
C ASN A 94 -5.77 0.54 3.73
N MET A 95 -5.44 0.01 2.56
CA MET A 95 -5.72 -1.39 2.22
C MET A 95 -4.88 -2.38 3.03
N ALA A 96 -3.61 -2.05 3.30
CA ALA A 96 -2.76 -2.81 4.22
C ALA A 96 -3.38 -2.91 5.61
N LEU A 97 -3.91 -1.80 6.15
CA LEU A 97 -4.61 -1.81 7.43
C LEU A 97 -5.89 -2.65 7.37
N GLY A 98 -6.67 -2.53 6.28
CA GLY A 98 -7.85 -3.34 6.03
C GLY A 98 -7.54 -4.83 6.05
N PHE A 99 -6.52 -5.25 5.29
CA PHE A 99 -6.06 -6.64 5.28
C PHE A 99 -5.67 -7.13 6.67
N ARG A 100 -4.89 -6.35 7.42
CA ARG A 100 -4.46 -6.73 8.78
C ARG A 100 -5.61 -6.84 9.76
N ARG A 101 -6.59 -5.94 9.67
CA ARG A 101 -7.84 -6.02 10.45
C ARG A 101 -8.61 -7.30 10.12
N ASP A 102 -8.76 -7.61 8.84
CA ASP A 102 -9.52 -8.79 8.40
C ASP A 102 -8.76 -10.08 8.76
N GLN A 103 -7.43 -10.07 8.65
CA GLN A 103 -6.55 -11.14 9.13
C GLN A 103 -6.67 -11.36 10.64
N LEU A 104 -6.80 -10.28 11.43
CA LEU A 104 -7.00 -10.37 12.88
C LEU A 104 -8.37 -11.01 13.22
N VAL A 105 -9.44 -10.59 12.55
CA VAL A 105 -10.78 -11.18 12.71
C VAL A 105 -10.76 -12.66 12.32
N ALA A 106 -10.11 -12.99 11.20
CA ALA A 106 -9.93 -14.35 10.74
C ALA A 106 -9.22 -15.23 11.77
N CYS A 107 -8.11 -14.74 12.31
CA CYS A 107 -7.33 -15.45 13.30
C CYS A 107 -8.18 -15.69 14.55
N ASN A 108 -8.94 -14.68 14.99
CA ASN A 108 -9.84 -14.79 16.13
C ASN A 108 -10.90 -15.89 15.96
N ILE A 109 -11.50 -15.97 14.78
CA ILE A 109 -12.52 -16.98 14.47
C ILE A 109 -11.89 -18.38 14.44
N ARG A 110 -10.72 -18.54 13.83
CA ARG A 110 -9.99 -19.82 13.75
C ARG A 110 -9.59 -20.34 15.13
N VAL A 111 -9.10 -19.45 16.00
CA VAL A 111 -8.77 -19.82 17.38
C VAL A 111 -10.03 -20.18 18.17
N LYS A 112 -11.13 -19.43 18.01
CA LYS A 112 -12.42 -19.78 18.64
C LYS A 112 -13.00 -21.11 18.15
N ALA A 113 -12.81 -21.45 16.88
CA ALA A 113 -13.28 -22.70 16.28
C ALA A 113 -12.37 -23.90 16.63
N GLY A 114 -11.25 -23.69 17.32
CA GLY A 114 -10.31 -24.75 17.70
C GLY A 114 -9.48 -25.31 16.54
N VAL A 115 -9.49 -24.67 15.37
CA VAL A 115 -8.71 -25.09 14.18
C VAL A 115 -7.30 -24.47 14.14
N MET A 116 -7.01 -23.56 15.06
CA MET A 116 -5.70 -22.96 15.26
C MET A 116 -5.47 -22.78 16.76
N LEU A 117 -4.41 -23.38 17.29
CA LEU A 117 -3.96 -23.28 18.67
C LEU A 117 -2.95 -22.12 18.76
N SER A 118 -3.31 -21.06 19.49
CA SER A 118 -2.45 -19.87 19.65
C SER A 118 -1.19 -20.13 20.49
N GLU A 119 -1.26 -21.11 21.40
CA GLU A 119 -0.30 -21.38 22.48
C GLU A 119 0.62 -22.59 22.25
N LYS A 120 0.31 -23.49 21.32
CA LYS A 120 1.12 -24.70 21.05
C LYS A 120 1.93 -24.55 19.76
N GLY A 121 3.12 -25.18 19.73
CA GLY A 121 4.13 -25.05 18.68
C GLY A 121 3.56 -25.18 17.26
N GLU A 122 4.25 -24.58 16.28
CA GLU A 122 3.81 -24.48 14.88
C GLU A 122 3.43 -25.84 14.24
N ASP A 123 3.93 -26.94 14.78
CA ASP A 123 3.77 -28.31 14.27
C ASP A 123 2.37 -28.93 14.52
N GLU A 124 1.55 -28.39 15.44
CA GLU A 124 0.19 -28.90 15.72
C GLU A 124 -0.93 -28.11 15.01
N ASN A 125 -0.58 -27.05 14.28
CA ASN A 125 -1.57 -26.21 13.60
C ASN A 125 -1.79 -26.66 12.15
N TYR A 126 -3.06 -26.89 11.78
CA TYR A 126 -3.47 -27.10 10.38
C TYR A 126 -3.12 -25.91 9.46
N PHE A 127 -2.79 -24.74 10.05
CA PHE A 127 -2.42 -23.52 9.34
C PHE A 127 -1.15 -22.90 9.92
N ILE A 128 -0.27 -22.41 9.05
CA ILE A 128 1.03 -21.82 9.39
C ILE A 128 0.87 -20.69 10.43
N GLY A 129 1.65 -20.74 11.52
CA GLY A 129 1.64 -19.77 12.64
C GLY A 129 1.84 -18.30 12.23
N ARG A 130 2.45 -18.06 11.07
CA ARG A 130 2.60 -16.74 10.41
C ARG A 130 1.27 -16.05 10.08
N PHE A 131 0.15 -16.77 10.16
CA PHE A 131 -1.17 -16.18 9.98
C PHE A 131 -1.59 -15.25 11.13
N ASN A 132 -1.06 -15.42 12.35
CA ASN A 132 -1.37 -14.53 13.46
C ASN A 132 -0.65 -13.17 13.26
N PRO A 133 -1.38 -12.07 13.00
CA PRO A 133 -0.76 -10.79 12.68
C PRO A 133 -0.17 -10.07 13.92
N ILE A 134 -0.46 -10.54 15.14
CA ILE A 134 -0.02 -9.91 16.40
C ILE A 134 1.40 -10.37 16.79
N LYS A 135 1.80 -11.58 16.39
CA LYS A 135 3.13 -12.14 16.74
C LYS A 135 4.31 -11.39 16.10
N ASN A 136 4.06 -10.50 15.13
CA ASN A 136 5.11 -9.75 14.44
C ASN A 136 4.81 -8.23 14.39
N THR A 137 4.81 -7.57 15.55
CA THR A 137 4.49 -6.14 15.73
C THR A 137 5.70 -5.20 15.60
N LYS A 138 6.76 -5.61 14.90
CA LYS A 138 7.90 -4.71 14.64
C LYS A 138 7.45 -3.46 13.90
N PHE A 139 8.17 -2.35 14.11
CA PHE A 139 7.83 -1.04 13.55
C PHE A 139 7.53 -1.09 12.04
N TRP A 140 8.36 -1.81 11.27
CA TRP A 140 8.23 -1.91 9.81
C TRP A 140 7.30 -3.03 9.34
N ASN A 141 6.94 -3.98 10.21
CA ASN A 141 6.19 -5.18 9.83
C ASN A 141 4.67 -5.04 9.99
N TRP A 142 4.17 -3.84 10.29
CA TRP A 142 2.73 -3.62 10.41
C TRP A 142 2.02 -3.84 9.07
N MET A 143 2.66 -3.48 7.97
CA MET A 143 2.14 -3.68 6.62
C MET A 143 2.41 -5.12 6.14
N PRO A 144 1.48 -5.78 5.43
CA PRO A 144 1.76 -7.06 4.79
C PRO A 144 2.85 -6.92 3.72
N GLU A 145 3.69 -7.93 3.54
CA GLU A 145 4.87 -7.89 2.65
C GLU A 145 4.54 -7.42 1.24
N PHE A 146 3.45 -7.93 0.66
CA PHE A 146 2.98 -7.52 -0.67
C PHE A 146 2.77 -6.01 -0.76
N HIS A 147 2.02 -5.41 0.17
CA HIS A 147 1.75 -3.97 0.19
C HIS A 147 3.02 -3.15 0.47
N PHE A 148 3.91 -3.70 1.30
CA PHE A 148 5.18 -3.07 1.66
C PHE A 148 6.09 -2.91 0.44
N ILE A 149 6.14 -3.89 -0.45
CA ILE A 149 6.89 -3.81 -1.70
C ILE A 149 6.37 -2.66 -2.58
N PHE A 150 5.05 -2.55 -2.78
CA PHE A 150 4.47 -1.45 -3.58
C PHE A 150 4.67 -0.09 -2.92
N PHE A 151 4.54 0.00 -1.60
CA PHE A 151 4.80 1.22 -0.86
C PHE A 151 6.22 1.74 -1.15
N TRP A 152 7.24 0.88 -1.04
CA TRP A 152 8.62 1.26 -1.34
C TRP A 152 8.85 1.55 -2.81
N ALA A 153 8.27 0.77 -3.72
CA ALA A 153 8.37 1.02 -5.15
C ALA A 153 7.87 2.43 -5.51
N LEU A 154 6.75 2.87 -4.94
CA LEU A 154 6.22 4.22 -5.14
C LEU A 154 7.14 5.30 -4.58
N ILE A 155 7.68 5.12 -3.37
CA ILE A 155 8.63 6.07 -2.76
C ILE A 155 9.91 6.18 -3.62
N VAL A 156 10.43 5.05 -4.09
CA VAL A 156 11.64 5.01 -4.93
C VAL A 156 11.37 5.69 -6.27
N ILE A 157 10.28 5.37 -6.96
CA ILE A 157 9.92 6.02 -8.23
C ILE A 157 9.76 7.52 -8.06
N LYS A 158 9.07 7.95 -6.99
CA LYS A 158 8.91 9.37 -6.66
C LYS A 158 10.26 10.07 -6.45
N ALA A 159 11.18 9.43 -5.74
CA ALA A 159 12.53 9.95 -5.53
C ALA A 159 13.32 10.00 -6.85
N LEU A 160 13.23 8.97 -7.70
CA LEU A 160 13.89 8.94 -9.00
C LEU A 160 13.40 10.05 -9.93
N LEU A 161 12.08 10.32 -9.96
CA LEU A 161 11.53 11.43 -10.75
C LEU A 161 12.03 12.79 -10.24
N PHE A 162 12.11 12.96 -8.91
CA PHE A 162 12.62 14.19 -8.30
C PHE A 162 14.11 14.41 -8.59
N PHE A 163 14.95 13.39 -8.35
CA PHE A 163 16.39 13.49 -8.60
C PHE A 163 16.72 13.54 -10.09
N GLY A 164 16.00 12.80 -10.93
CA GLY A 164 16.19 12.83 -12.39
C GLY A 164 15.95 14.22 -12.98
N LEU A 165 15.11 15.02 -12.34
CA LEU A 165 14.87 16.40 -12.74
C LEU A 165 15.94 17.37 -12.20
N ILE A 166 16.29 17.27 -10.91
CA ILE A 166 17.31 18.14 -10.28
C ILE A 166 18.70 17.94 -10.87
N LEU A 167 19.06 16.69 -11.17
CA LEU A 167 20.39 16.33 -11.64
C LEU A 167 20.57 16.57 -13.14
N ASN A 168 19.49 16.84 -13.88
CA ASN A 168 19.60 17.07 -15.31
C ASN A 168 20.12 18.50 -15.58
N SER A 169 21.36 18.57 -16.05
CA SER A 169 22.10 19.80 -16.36
C SER A 169 21.49 20.63 -17.49
N GLU A 170 20.64 20.04 -18.35
CA GLU A 170 19.95 20.76 -19.43
C GLU A 170 18.83 21.67 -18.93
N PHE A 171 18.33 21.43 -17.71
CA PHE A 171 17.42 22.35 -17.00
C PHE A 171 18.19 23.36 -16.14
N GLY A 172 19.47 23.58 -16.46
CA GLY A 172 20.35 24.55 -15.80
C GLY A 172 19.58 25.83 -15.52
N VAL A 173 19.58 26.23 -14.25
CA VAL A 173 18.82 27.36 -13.73
C VAL A 173 19.31 28.63 -14.41
N GLU A 174 18.75 28.97 -15.57
CA GLU A 174 18.83 30.32 -16.10
C GLU A 174 17.98 31.18 -15.16
N LEU A 175 18.66 31.86 -14.24
CA LEU A 175 18.11 32.75 -13.21
C LEU A 175 17.29 33.88 -13.85
N SER A 176 16.06 33.57 -14.23
CA SER A 176 15.00 34.53 -14.42
C SER A 176 14.04 34.40 -13.24
N CYS A 177 13.71 35.53 -12.62
CA CYS A 177 13.05 35.61 -11.31
C CYS A 177 11.71 34.83 -11.25
N SER A 178 11.02 34.65 -12.38
CA SER A 178 9.79 33.85 -12.50
C SER A 178 10.04 32.35 -12.63
N PHE A 179 11.09 31.94 -13.35
CA PHE A 179 11.49 30.54 -13.47
C PHE A 179 11.93 29.99 -12.10
N ASP A 180 12.70 30.78 -11.36
CA ASP A 180 13.17 30.44 -10.01
C ASP A 180 12.00 30.14 -9.05
N ALA A 181 10.88 30.89 -9.15
CA ALA A 181 9.72 30.70 -8.28
C ALA A 181 8.94 29.40 -8.57
N ILE A 182 8.79 29.01 -9.84
CA ILE A 182 8.10 27.77 -10.22
C ILE A 182 8.93 26.55 -9.83
N VAL A 183 10.25 26.61 -10.08
CA VAL A 183 11.18 25.55 -9.68
C VAL A 183 11.20 25.39 -8.16
N ALA A 184 11.37 26.50 -7.43
CA ALA A 184 11.39 26.47 -5.97
C ALA A 184 10.06 25.97 -5.39
N SER A 185 8.92 26.43 -5.90
CA SER A 185 7.61 25.95 -5.43
C SER A 185 7.39 24.46 -5.72
N THR A 186 7.85 23.97 -6.88
CA THR A 186 7.78 22.53 -7.21
C THR A 186 8.63 21.70 -6.27
N VAL A 187 9.87 22.11 -6.00
CA VAL A 187 10.75 21.43 -5.04
C VAL A 187 10.11 21.38 -3.66
N VAL A 188 9.56 22.51 -3.19
CA VAL A 188 8.83 22.58 -1.91
C VAL A 188 7.64 21.63 -1.90
N VAL A 189 6.82 21.61 -2.95
CA VAL A 189 5.66 20.71 -3.05
C VAL A 189 6.08 19.24 -3.00
N VAL A 190 7.13 18.86 -3.74
CA VAL A 190 7.64 17.48 -3.73
C VAL A 190 8.19 17.13 -2.34
N CYS A 191 8.97 18.00 -1.70
CA CYS A 191 9.46 17.78 -0.34
C CYS A 191 8.32 17.62 0.68
N ILE A 192 7.31 18.49 0.64
CA ILE A 192 6.11 18.40 1.48
C ILE A 192 5.41 17.07 1.24
N SER A 193 5.32 16.62 -0.01
CA SER A 193 4.63 15.37 -0.34
C SER A 193 5.32 14.14 0.30
N PHE A 194 6.65 14.11 0.44
CA PHE A 194 7.34 13.04 1.20
C PHE A 194 7.02 13.09 2.70
N ILE A 195 6.93 14.29 3.28
CA ILE A 195 6.53 14.47 4.67
C ILE A 195 5.09 13.95 4.87
N VAL A 196 4.19 14.27 3.94
CA VAL A 196 2.81 13.77 3.96
C VAL A 196 2.78 12.23 3.89
N ASP A 197 3.56 11.61 3.00
CA ASP A 197 3.64 10.14 2.89
C ASP A 197 4.09 9.50 4.21
N PHE A 198 5.08 10.10 4.88
CA PHE A 198 5.54 9.65 6.18
C PHE A 198 4.46 9.79 7.26
N ILE A 199 3.75 10.92 7.31
CA ILE A 199 2.64 11.14 8.24
C ILE A 199 1.54 10.10 8.00
N VAL A 200 1.18 9.84 6.75
CA VAL A 200 0.19 8.83 6.35
C VAL A 200 0.61 7.44 6.83
N PHE A 201 1.86 7.03 6.57
CA PHE A 201 2.40 5.75 7.03
C PHE A 201 2.30 5.62 8.56
N ARG A 202 2.71 6.65 9.29
CA ARG A 202 2.67 6.68 10.77
C ARG A 202 1.24 6.62 11.29
N HIS A 203 0.30 7.33 10.67
CA HIS A 203 -1.11 7.30 11.03
C HIS A 203 -1.70 5.88 10.95
N TYR A 204 -1.51 5.19 9.82
CA TYR A 204 -2.01 3.83 9.64
C TYR A 204 -1.30 2.82 10.54
N GLN A 205 0.01 2.97 10.77
CA GLN A 205 0.74 2.16 11.74
C GLN A 205 0.19 2.33 13.18
N CYS A 206 -0.07 3.56 13.61
CA CYS A 206 -0.65 3.83 14.93
C CYS A 206 -2.05 3.23 15.05
N LYS A 207 -2.88 3.30 14.00
CA LYS A 207 -4.17 2.60 13.96
C LYS A 207 -4.01 1.09 14.10
N TRP A 208 -3.06 0.47 13.39
CA TRP A 208 -2.79 -0.95 13.53
C TRP A 208 -2.40 -1.33 14.95
N LYS A 209 -1.50 -0.57 15.58
CA LYS A 209 -1.09 -0.81 16.98
C LYS A 209 -2.28 -0.78 17.94
N LYS A 210 -3.25 0.12 17.74
CA LYS A 210 -4.48 0.17 18.53
C LYS A 210 -5.32 -1.10 18.35
N TYR A 211 -5.47 -1.60 17.12
CA TYR A 211 -6.18 -2.86 16.87
C TYR A 211 -5.48 -4.08 17.46
N ALA A 212 -4.15 -4.16 17.32
CA ALA A 212 -3.36 -5.23 17.92
C ALA A 212 -3.43 -5.20 19.46
N ALA A 213 -3.38 -4.01 20.08
CA ALA A 213 -3.53 -3.85 21.52
C ALA A 213 -4.95 -4.21 22.00
N ALA A 214 -5.99 -3.90 21.22
CA ALA A 214 -7.38 -4.26 21.55
C ALA A 214 -7.72 -5.73 21.27
N ALA A 215 -6.79 -6.53 20.72
CA ALA A 215 -7.03 -7.92 20.41
C ALA A 215 -7.25 -8.77 21.68
N PRO A 216 -8.15 -9.79 21.64
CA PRO A 216 -8.37 -10.71 22.75
C PRO A 216 -7.09 -11.39 23.22
N GLU A 217 -6.95 -11.62 24.54
CA GLU A 217 -5.76 -12.24 25.13
C GLU A 217 -5.40 -13.59 24.52
N ARG A 218 -6.40 -14.40 24.13
CA ARG A 218 -6.19 -15.69 23.43
C ARG A 218 -5.42 -15.60 22.10
N LEU A 219 -5.24 -14.40 21.53
CA LEU A 219 -4.48 -14.16 20.31
C LEU A 219 -3.07 -13.61 20.57
N ARG A 220 -2.81 -13.15 21.80
CA ARG A 220 -1.48 -12.72 22.24
C ARG A 220 -0.63 -13.97 22.54
#